data_AF-A0A8D2DSB6-F1
#
_entry.id   AF-A0A8D2DSB6-F1
#
_cell.length_a   1.000
_cell.length_b   1.000
_cell.length_c   1.000
_cell.angle_alpha   90.00
_cell.angle_beta   90.00
_cell.angle_gamma   90.00
#
_symmetry.space_group_name_H-M   'P 1'
#
loop_
_entity.id
_entity.type
_entity.pdbx_description
1 polymer ?
#
loop_
_entity_poly.entity_id
_entity_poly.type
_entity_poly.pdbx_seq_one_letter_code
_entity_poly.pdbx_strand_id
1 'polypeptide(L)'
;MGALSSRMMWLRRDRAPEEPGAVREEQEAVEEMEAAVDKSRSIYQALFLRGEGSDIQIRALGEEWNLHRVYLCQSGYFASMFSGAWRETNMNTIEIQMPDENIDREALHEVLGSLYRESMIIPPCRVIAILATASMLQLDELIQQCREIMKETVSAQSVCSYYYSAENYGLQDIRTICRQWLLDNLMTQRSEELLTEVSLDLMKELIASSDLLVLEVEMDIYTTLKKWMFLKLQPTWRGTRRALLPDANSWFARLRGESEGAPFLETEQGRAFMPVFQQLRLAYIICDLPSAHVIDQDALIPQWLALLRAEQTKEVGPVDVYMSDLQENSMRCGGQLRRDEQCSWRWAGFNFGWDLVVCYTNRRIVFRRSALNKSCGLGVSLLWQRKVAFRLRLVSLDRNGRAIFRRDTEYQMLSLRKDQELEVVNLENQDVVFPLYMACNFLYIPRERGTAQSEDPCKSPES
;
A
#
# COMPACT_ATOMS: atom_id res chain seq x y z
N MET A 1 -19.30 26.52 -8.18
CA MET A 1 -20.72 26.84 -7.87
C MET A 1 -21.54 25.62 -7.40
N GLY A 2 -21.43 24.43 -8.01
CA GLY A 2 -22.29 23.28 -7.66
C GLY A 2 -22.11 22.65 -6.27
N ALA A 3 -20.88 22.58 -5.75
CA ALA A 3 -20.59 21.91 -4.48
C ALA A 3 -20.97 22.75 -3.24
N LEU A 4 -20.76 24.07 -3.30
CA LEU A 4 -21.11 25.01 -2.22
C LEU A 4 -22.63 25.23 -2.12
N SER A 5 -23.32 25.29 -3.26
CA SER A 5 -24.79 25.37 -3.32
C SER A 5 -25.48 24.13 -2.74
N SER A 6 -24.89 22.95 -2.93
CA SER A 6 -25.41 21.69 -2.38
C SER A 6 -25.26 21.61 -0.84
N ARG A 7 -24.17 22.18 -0.28
CA ARG A 7 -23.95 22.21 1.19
C ARG A 7 -24.93 23.15 1.90
N MET A 8 -25.29 24.27 1.26
CA MET A 8 -26.33 25.19 1.75
C MET A 8 -27.74 24.59 1.71
N MET A 9 -28.08 23.79 0.69
CA MET A 9 -29.41 23.14 0.62
C MET A 9 -29.62 22.08 1.70
N TRP A 10 -28.56 21.39 2.14
CA TRP A 10 -28.65 20.39 3.21
C TRP A 10 -28.78 21.02 4.60
N LEU A 11 -28.10 22.14 4.88
CA LEU A 11 -28.21 22.86 6.15
C LEU A 11 -29.62 23.43 6.41
N ARG A 12 -30.39 23.71 5.36
CA ARG A 12 -31.78 24.21 5.48
C ARG A 12 -32.83 23.14 5.78
N ARG A 13 -32.52 21.84 5.69
CA ARG A 13 -33.56 20.80 5.62
C ARG A 13 -33.94 20.14 6.94
N ASP A 14 -33.12 20.25 7.98
CA ASP A 14 -33.39 19.66 9.30
C ASP A 14 -32.99 20.61 10.44
N ARG A 15 -33.86 21.59 10.78
CA ARG A 15 -33.77 22.26 12.08
C ARG A 15 -35.12 22.77 12.58
N ALA A 16 -35.31 22.60 13.89
CA ALA A 16 -36.42 23.13 14.69
C ALA A 16 -36.45 24.67 14.60
N PRO A 17 -37.58 25.36 14.92
CA PRO A 17 -37.70 26.80 14.68
C PRO A 17 -36.67 27.56 15.54
N GLU A 18 -35.63 28.09 14.89
CA GLU A 18 -34.60 28.89 15.52
C GLU A 18 -35.10 30.30 15.85
N GLU A 19 -34.53 30.88 16.91
CA GLU A 19 -34.88 32.22 17.39
C GLU A 19 -34.58 33.29 16.32
N PRO A 20 -35.43 34.34 16.19
CA PRO A 20 -35.32 35.36 15.14
C PRO A 20 -34.01 36.17 15.12
N GLY A 21 -33.18 36.08 16.18
CA GLY A 21 -31.83 36.64 16.21
C GLY A 21 -30.80 35.83 15.40
N ALA A 22 -30.89 34.49 15.43
CA ALA A 22 -29.94 33.60 14.77
C ALA A 22 -30.06 33.65 13.23
N VAL A 23 -31.28 33.79 12.72
CA VAL A 23 -31.55 33.90 11.27
C VAL A 23 -30.98 35.20 10.68
N ARG A 24 -30.94 36.28 11.47
CA ARG A 24 -30.42 37.57 11.02
C ARG A 24 -28.89 37.61 11.01
N GLU A 25 -28.25 37.06 12.05
CA GLU A 25 -26.79 36.87 12.09
C GLU A 25 -26.29 35.93 10.98
N GLU A 26 -27.04 34.86 10.68
CA GLU A 26 -26.71 33.92 9.60
C GLU A 26 -26.89 34.54 8.20
N GLN A 27 -27.85 35.45 8.02
CA GLN A 27 -28.02 36.21 6.77
C GLN A 27 -26.94 37.28 6.58
N GLU A 28 -26.61 38.05 7.63
CA GLU A 28 -25.53 39.05 7.60
C GLU A 28 -24.17 38.37 7.28
N ALA A 29 -23.88 37.20 7.87
CA ALA A 29 -22.67 36.44 7.58
C ALA A 29 -22.58 35.93 6.12
N VAL A 30 -23.72 35.60 5.50
CA VAL A 30 -23.76 35.18 4.09
C VAL A 30 -23.52 36.36 3.15
N GLU A 31 -24.10 37.53 3.41
CA GLU A 31 -23.89 38.74 2.61
C GLU A 31 -22.44 39.25 2.71
N GLU A 32 -21.82 39.24 3.89
CA GLU A 32 -20.41 39.59 4.06
C GLU A 32 -19.49 38.64 3.30
N MET A 33 -19.79 37.34 3.31
CA MET A 33 -19.04 36.33 2.57
C MET A 33 -19.17 36.52 1.04
N GLU A 34 -20.36 36.83 0.53
CA GLU A 34 -20.55 37.13 -0.90
C GLU A 34 -19.78 38.39 -1.34
N ALA A 35 -19.80 39.45 -0.53
CA ALA A 35 -19.06 40.67 -0.81
C ALA A 35 -17.54 40.46 -0.80
N ALA A 36 -17.01 39.63 0.11
CA ALA A 36 -15.59 39.27 0.15
C ALA A 36 -15.16 38.50 -1.11
N VAL A 37 -15.98 37.53 -1.55
CA VAL A 37 -15.73 36.75 -2.77
C VAL A 37 -15.71 37.64 -4.03
N ASP A 38 -16.65 38.56 -4.15
CA ASP A 38 -16.71 39.49 -5.30
C ASP A 38 -15.51 40.45 -5.32
N LYS A 39 -15.08 40.93 -4.14
CA LYS A 39 -13.87 41.74 -4.01
C LYS A 39 -12.62 40.94 -4.40
N SER A 40 -12.48 39.70 -3.92
CA SER A 40 -11.37 38.81 -4.26
C SER A 40 -11.30 38.54 -5.76
N ARG A 41 -12.45 38.31 -6.41
CA ARG A 41 -12.54 38.12 -7.87
C ARG A 41 -12.13 39.36 -8.65
N SER A 42 -12.54 40.55 -8.19
CA SER A 42 -12.14 41.82 -8.80
C SER A 42 -10.64 42.05 -8.72
N ILE A 43 -10.04 41.78 -7.54
CA ILE A 43 -8.60 41.86 -7.30
C ILE A 43 -7.84 40.90 -8.23
N TYR A 44 -8.26 39.64 -8.30
CA TYR A 44 -7.65 38.64 -9.18
C TYR A 44 -7.68 39.08 -10.65
N GLN A 45 -8.83 39.60 -11.12
CA GLN A 45 -8.97 40.03 -12.52
C GLN A 45 -8.10 41.26 -12.84
N ALA A 46 -8.11 42.28 -11.98
CA ALA A 46 -7.40 43.53 -12.23
C ALA A 46 -5.88 43.40 -12.01
N LEU A 47 -5.47 42.81 -10.88
CA LEU A 47 -4.08 42.79 -10.48
C LEU A 47 -3.32 41.62 -11.08
N PHE A 48 -3.85 40.39 -11.01
CA PHE A 48 -3.12 39.22 -11.49
C PHE A 48 -3.25 39.02 -13.00
N LEU A 49 -4.49 39.02 -13.54
CA LEU A 49 -4.70 38.74 -14.96
C LEU A 49 -4.33 39.92 -15.87
N ARG A 50 -4.64 41.16 -15.47
CA ARG A 50 -4.32 42.37 -16.26
C ARG A 50 -2.98 43.02 -15.89
N GLY A 51 -2.40 42.70 -14.73
CA GLY A 51 -1.12 43.26 -14.28
C GLY A 51 -1.19 44.75 -13.93
N GLU A 52 -2.37 45.28 -13.59
CA GLU A 52 -2.55 46.71 -13.33
C GLU A 52 -1.75 47.16 -12.11
N GLY A 53 -0.78 48.06 -12.30
CA GLY A 53 0.04 48.59 -11.20
C GLY A 53 1.16 47.67 -10.73
N SER A 54 1.54 46.66 -11.53
CA SER A 54 2.64 45.74 -11.21
C SER A 54 3.96 46.47 -10.98
N ASP A 55 4.67 46.11 -9.92
CA ASP A 55 6.00 46.65 -9.57
C ASP A 55 7.14 45.66 -9.86
N ILE A 56 6.82 44.46 -10.34
CA ILE A 56 7.79 43.42 -10.67
C ILE A 56 7.31 42.51 -11.79
N GLN A 57 8.23 42.05 -12.63
CA GLN A 57 7.99 41.03 -13.65
C GLN A 57 8.76 39.75 -13.33
N ILE A 58 8.07 38.61 -13.27
CA ILE A 58 8.67 37.28 -13.11
C ILE A 58 8.68 36.58 -14.48
N ARG A 59 9.83 36.02 -14.88
CA ARG A 59 9.99 35.26 -16.12
C ARG A 59 10.40 33.83 -15.80
N ALA A 60 9.65 32.86 -16.31
CA ALA A 60 9.94 31.44 -16.15
C ALA A 60 9.22 30.63 -17.23
N LEU A 61 9.75 29.48 -17.63
CA LEU A 61 9.10 28.56 -18.59
C LEU A 61 8.66 29.23 -19.91
N GLY A 62 9.41 30.25 -20.35
CA GLY A 62 9.12 31.03 -21.57
C GLY A 62 7.92 31.97 -21.47
N GLU A 63 7.42 32.24 -20.26
CA GLU A 63 6.30 33.15 -19.97
C GLU A 63 6.75 34.30 -19.07
N GLU A 64 5.95 35.38 -19.10
CA GLU A 64 6.17 36.58 -18.30
C GLU A 64 4.91 36.90 -17.49
N TRP A 65 5.07 37.12 -16.18
CA TRP A 65 4.01 37.53 -15.27
C TRP A 65 4.32 38.89 -14.66
N ASN A 66 3.43 39.86 -14.89
CA ASN A 66 3.49 41.18 -14.26
C ASN A 66 2.76 41.11 -12.90
N LEU A 67 3.52 41.17 -11.81
CA LEU A 67 3.07 40.87 -10.47
C LEU A 67 3.39 42.02 -9.50
N HIS A 68 3.04 41.81 -8.24
CA HIS A 68 3.13 42.78 -7.17
C HIS A 68 3.92 42.19 -6.01
N ARG A 69 5.00 42.85 -5.59
CA ARG A 69 5.86 42.41 -4.47
C ARG A 69 5.05 42.15 -3.21
N VAL A 70 4.06 42.99 -2.91
CA VAL A 70 3.21 42.85 -1.72
C VAL A 70 2.48 41.51 -1.66
N TYR A 71 2.02 40.96 -2.80
CA TYR A 71 1.36 39.66 -2.86
C TYR A 71 2.37 38.52 -2.89
N LEU A 72 3.50 38.70 -3.59
CA LEU A 72 4.57 37.70 -3.67
C LEU A 72 5.21 37.42 -2.30
N CYS A 73 5.33 38.41 -1.42
CA CYS A 73 5.89 38.23 -0.08
C CYS A 73 5.08 37.26 0.83
N GLN A 74 3.90 36.80 0.41
CA GLN A 74 3.19 35.70 1.07
C GLN A 74 3.91 34.35 0.88
N SER A 75 4.72 34.21 -0.17
CA SER A 75 5.62 33.07 -0.40
C SER A 75 6.93 33.26 0.37
N GLY A 76 7.35 32.23 1.11
CA GLY A 76 8.63 32.26 1.84
C GLY A 76 9.84 32.47 0.91
N TYR A 77 9.77 31.92 -0.30
CA TYR A 77 10.79 32.07 -1.34
C TYR A 77 10.95 33.54 -1.76
N PHE A 78 9.85 34.20 -2.14
CA PHE A 78 9.89 35.59 -2.58
C PHE A 78 10.13 36.57 -1.43
N ALA A 79 9.58 36.30 -0.23
CA ALA A 79 9.87 37.09 0.96
C ALA A 79 11.37 37.11 1.26
N SER A 80 12.03 35.95 1.17
CA SER A 80 13.48 35.82 1.34
C SER A 80 14.26 36.53 0.23
N MET A 81 13.79 36.42 -1.02
CA MET A 81 14.42 37.09 -2.17
C MET A 81 14.38 38.62 -2.06
N PHE A 82 13.29 39.18 -1.52
CA PHE A 82 13.11 40.64 -1.40
C PHE A 82 13.62 41.24 -0.09
N SER A 83 14.18 40.45 0.83
CA SER A 83 14.58 40.91 2.17
C SER A 83 15.86 41.76 2.21
N GLY A 84 16.34 42.31 1.09
CA GLY A 84 17.48 43.25 1.03
C GLY A 84 18.87 42.63 0.98
N ALA A 85 19.00 41.32 1.19
CA ALA A 85 20.28 40.61 1.16
C ALA A 85 20.71 40.15 -0.24
N TRP A 86 19.80 40.20 -1.22
CA TRP A 86 19.98 39.67 -2.55
C TRP A 86 20.01 40.77 -3.62
N ARG A 87 20.71 40.52 -4.73
CA ARG A 87 20.81 41.45 -5.86
C ARG A 87 19.42 41.76 -6.45
N GLU A 88 18.56 40.75 -6.41
CA GLU A 88 17.18 40.74 -6.92
C GLU A 88 16.29 41.75 -6.21
N THR A 89 16.65 42.21 -5.00
CA THR A 89 15.89 43.22 -4.24
C THR A 89 15.61 44.49 -5.05
N ASN A 90 16.56 44.94 -5.85
CA ASN A 90 16.45 46.18 -6.63
C ASN A 90 16.09 45.93 -8.11
N MET A 91 15.78 44.69 -8.49
CA MET A 91 15.44 44.33 -9.86
C MET A 91 13.92 44.42 -10.09
N ASN A 92 13.55 44.94 -11.24
CA ASN A 92 12.13 45.00 -11.68
C ASN A 92 11.75 43.79 -12.55
N THR A 93 12.74 42.99 -12.94
CA THR A 93 12.55 41.76 -13.71
C THR A 93 13.42 40.66 -13.12
N ILE A 94 12.81 39.52 -12.83
CA ILE A 94 13.48 38.35 -12.24
C ILE A 94 13.22 37.14 -13.11
N GLU A 95 14.28 36.46 -13.50
CA GLU A 95 14.22 35.20 -14.23
C GLU A 95 14.41 34.05 -13.25
N ILE A 96 13.47 33.10 -13.25
CA ILE A 96 13.47 31.94 -12.37
C ILE A 96 13.57 30.67 -13.22
N GLN A 97 14.57 29.85 -12.91
CA GLN A 97 14.70 28.52 -13.49
C GLN A 97 13.94 27.52 -12.61
N MET A 98 13.19 26.61 -13.24
CA MET A 98 12.49 25.54 -12.53
C MET A 98 13.41 24.33 -12.42
N PRO A 99 13.86 23.96 -11.21
CA PRO A 99 14.74 22.80 -11.01
C PRO A 99 13.98 21.46 -11.04
N ASP A 100 12.66 21.49 -10.95
CA ASP A 100 11.79 20.32 -10.84
C ASP A 100 10.94 20.17 -12.12
N GLU A 101 11.06 19.01 -12.77
CA GLU A 101 10.36 18.69 -14.03
C GLU A 101 8.84 18.58 -13.86
N ASN A 102 8.34 18.40 -12.63
CA ASN A 102 6.91 18.39 -12.36
C ASN A 102 6.30 19.81 -12.39
N ILE A 103 7.11 20.86 -12.42
CA ILE A 103 6.64 22.24 -12.49
C ILE A 103 6.44 22.64 -13.96
N ASP A 104 5.18 22.74 -14.36
CA ASP A 104 4.79 23.27 -15.65
C ASP A 104 4.24 24.71 -15.55
N ARG A 105 3.96 25.28 -16.72
CA ARG A 105 3.53 26.67 -16.87
C ARG A 105 2.19 26.92 -16.19
N GLU A 106 1.26 25.99 -16.35
CA GLU A 106 -0.09 26.07 -15.82
C GLU A 106 -0.08 26.02 -14.29
N ALA A 107 0.69 25.12 -13.69
CA ALA A 107 0.85 25.04 -12.24
C ALA A 107 1.48 26.32 -11.70
N LEU A 108 2.55 26.83 -12.32
CA LEU A 108 3.16 28.08 -11.90
C LEU A 108 2.17 29.25 -11.98
N HIS A 109 1.42 29.37 -13.07
CA HIS A 109 0.39 30.41 -13.20
C HIS A 109 -0.71 30.26 -12.15
N GLU A 110 -1.21 29.05 -11.91
CA GLU A 110 -2.27 28.81 -10.94
C GLU A 110 -1.83 29.15 -9.51
N VAL A 111 -0.60 28.77 -9.12
CA VAL A 111 -0.03 29.05 -7.79
C VAL A 111 0.29 30.53 -7.62
N LEU A 112 0.89 31.19 -8.61
CA LEU A 112 1.08 32.65 -8.54
C LEU A 112 -0.27 33.37 -8.42
N GLY A 113 -1.28 32.88 -9.14
CA GLY A 113 -2.64 33.40 -9.06
C GLY A 113 -3.31 33.10 -7.72
N SER A 114 -2.93 32.03 -7.00
CA SER A 114 -3.48 31.73 -5.68
C SER A 114 -3.12 32.79 -4.64
N LEU A 115 -2.02 33.53 -4.84
CA LEU A 115 -1.63 34.63 -3.96
C LEU A 115 -2.59 35.83 -4.02
N TYR A 116 -3.42 35.94 -5.05
CA TYR A 116 -4.35 37.05 -5.29
C TYR A 116 -5.81 36.69 -5.01
N ARG A 117 -6.09 35.49 -4.49
CA ARG A 117 -7.44 34.99 -4.20
C ARG A 117 -7.48 34.25 -2.88
N GLU A 118 -8.64 34.22 -2.24
CA GLU A 118 -8.81 33.57 -0.93
C GLU A 118 -8.71 32.04 -1.00
N SER A 119 -9.10 31.43 -2.13
CA SER A 119 -9.03 29.99 -2.30
C SER A 119 -8.74 29.59 -3.73
N MET A 120 -8.02 28.47 -3.88
CA MET A 120 -7.74 27.82 -5.15
C MET A 120 -8.39 26.43 -5.16
N ILE A 121 -9.08 26.10 -6.25
CA ILE A 121 -9.57 24.75 -6.47
C ILE A 121 -8.47 23.96 -7.16
N ILE A 122 -7.97 22.93 -6.49
CA ILE A 122 -6.90 22.07 -7.00
C ILE A 122 -7.55 20.78 -7.54
N PRO A 123 -7.54 20.56 -8.87
CA PRO A 123 -8.04 19.31 -9.41
C PRO A 123 -7.05 18.16 -9.12
N PRO A 124 -7.54 16.94 -8.80
CA PRO A 124 -6.66 15.82 -8.38
C PRO A 124 -5.59 15.43 -9.41
N CYS A 125 -5.86 15.63 -10.71
CA CYS A 125 -4.90 15.34 -11.78
C CYS A 125 -3.74 16.35 -11.86
N ARG A 126 -3.87 17.53 -11.23
CA ARG A 126 -2.85 18.59 -11.21
C ARG A 126 -2.13 18.70 -9.87
N VAL A 127 -2.55 17.92 -8.87
CA VAL A 127 -2.07 18.06 -7.48
C VAL A 127 -0.56 17.93 -7.35
N ILE A 128 0.09 17.06 -8.14
CA ILE A 128 1.55 16.88 -8.11
C ILE A 128 2.28 18.12 -8.63
N ALA A 129 1.84 18.66 -9.78
CA ALA A 129 2.46 19.85 -10.37
C ALA A 129 2.29 21.07 -9.44
N ILE A 130 1.10 21.24 -8.86
CA ILE A 130 0.81 22.30 -7.90
C ILE A 130 1.62 22.11 -6.61
N LEU A 131 1.75 20.89 -6.10
CA LEU A 131 2.59 20.57 -4.94
C LEU A 131 4.06 20.90 -5.20
N ALA A 132 4.59 20.56 -6.38
CA ALA A 132 5.95 20.85 -6.79
C ALA A 132 6.21 22.36 -6.77
N THR A 133 5.32 23.14 -7.40
CA THR A 133 5.39 24.60 -7.43
C THR A 133 5.25 25.21 -6.03
N ALA A 134 4.28 24.73 -5.23
CA ALA A 134 4.05 25.21 -3.88
C ALA A 134 5.26 24.94 -2.96
N SER A 135 5.91 23.78 -3.12
CA SER A 135 7.13 23.41 -2.39
C SER A 135 8.30 24.31 -2.77
N MET A 136 8.50 24.56 -4.07
CA MET A 136 9.55 25.46 -4.56
C MET A 136 9.34 26.90 -4.06
N LEU A 137 8.10 27.39 -4.09
CA LEU A 137 7.72 28.72 -3.63
C LEU A 137 7.49 28.82 -2.12
N GLN A 138 7.66 27.74 -1.35
CA GLN A 138 7.48 27.71 0.10
C GLN A 138 6.09 28.24 0.54
N LEU A 139 5.03 27.64 -0.02
CA LEU A 139 3.63 27.96 0.27
C LEU A 139 2.98 26.85 1.10
N ASP A 140 3.23 26.87 2.41
CA ASP A 140 2.86 25.78 3.34
C ASP A 140 1.36 25.46 3.36
N GLU A 141 0.50 26.47 3.29
CA GLU A 141 -0.95 26.28 3.24
C GLU A 141 -1.39 25.52 1.99
N LEU A 142 -0.78 25.81 0.85
CA LEU A 142 -1.08 25.15 -0.41
C LEU A 142 -0.53 23.72 -0.45
N ILE A 143 0.65 23.51 0.12
CA ILE A 143 1.22 22.15 0.34
C ILE A 143 0.25 21.32 1.21
N GLN A 144 -0.29 21.91 2.27
CA GLN A 144 -1.26 21.24 3.14
C GLN A 144 -2.58 20.91 2.41
N GLN A 145 -3.07 21.78 1.52
CA GLN A 145 -4.24 21.48 0.69
C GLN A 145 -3.96 20.33 -0.30
N CYS A 146 -2.80 20.34 -0.97
CA CYS A 146 -2.38 19.25 -1.85
C CYS A 146 -2.31 17.92 -1.09
N ARG A 147 -1.76 17.93 0.14
CA ARG A 147 -1.68 16.76 1.02
C ARG A 147 -3.06 16.18 1.28
N GLU A 148 -4.05 16.99 1.68
CA GLU A 148 -5.41 16.48 1.94
C GLU A 148 -6.07 15.91 0.69
N ILE A 149 -5.89 16.54 -0.47
CA ILE A 149 -6.39 16.01 -1.74
C ILE A 149 -5.76 14.65 -2.04
N MET A 150 -4.44 14.51 -1.91
CA MET A 150 -3.75 13.23 -2.14
C MET A 150 -4.28 12.13 -1.20
N LYS A 151 -4.55 12.45 0.07
CA LYS A 151 -5.21 11.52 1.02
C LYS A 151 -6.58 11.10 0.53
N GLU A 152 -7.37 12.00 -0.05
CA GLU A 152 -8.73 11.75 -0.53
C GLU A 152 -8.81 11.13 -1.93
N THR A 153 -7.73 11.19 -2.73
CA THR A 153 -7.73 10.75 -4.14
C THR A 153 -6.74 9.64 -4.50
N VAL A 154 -5.97 9.09 -3.55
CA VAL A 154 -5.21 7.84 -3.77
C VAL A 154 -6.08 6.71 -4.34
N SER A 155 -5.61 6.12 -5.44
CA SER A 155 -6.20 5.02 -6.21
C SER A 155 -5.11 4.24 -6.96
N ALA A 156 -5.47 3.18 -7.69
CA ALA A 156 -4.53 2.39 -8.47
C ALA A 156 -3.72 3.20 -9.52
N GLN A 157 -4.31 4.28 -10.06
CA GLN A 157 -3.69 5.13 -11.07
C GLN A 157 -2.81 6.25 -10.47
N SER A 158 -3.00 6.58 -9.20
CA SER A 158 -2.31 7.70 -8.55
C SER A 158 -1.34 7.26 -7.45
N VAL A 159 -1.45 6.04 -6.93
CA VAL A 159 -0.70 5.62 -5.74
C VAL A 159 0.82 5.64 -5.94
N CYS A 160 1.33 5.20 -7.09
CA CYS A 160 2.77 5.18 -7.33
C CYS A 160 3.30 6.61 -7.52
N SER A 161 2.64 7.43 -8.34
CA SER A 161 3.04 8.83 -8.51
C SER A 161 2.97 9.60 -7.19
N TYR A 162 1.92 9.41 -6.39
CA TYR A 162 1.79 10.01 -5.06
C TYR A 162 2.87 9.50 -4.10
N TYR A 163 3.23 8.22 -4.14
CA TYR A 163 4.32 7.66 -3.32
C TYR A 163 5.66 8.34 -3.62
N TYR A 164 6.05 8.42 -4.90
CA TYR A 164 7.33 9.02 -5.29
C TYR A 164 7.34 10.54 -5.06
N SER A 165 6.24 11.24 -5.36
CA SER A 165 6.11 12.67 -5.03
C SER A 165 6.19 12.91 -3.52
N ALA A 166 5.56 12.06 -2.71
CA ALA A 166 5.64 12.18 -1.26
C ALA A 166 7.06 12.01 -0.73
N GLU A 167 7.88 11.14 -1.34
CA GLU A 167 9.31 11.02 -1.03
C GLU A 167 10.09 12.29 -1.44
N ASN A 168 9.88 12.78 -2.67
CA ASN A 168 10.58 13.96 -3.19
C ASN A 168 10.26 15.25 -2.42
N TYR A 169 9.01 15.41 -1.96
CA TYR A 169 8.54 16.61 -1.24
C TYR A 169 8.44 16.41 0.28
N GLY A 170 8.92 15.30 0.83
CA GLY A 170 8.98 15.07 2.28
C GLY A 170 7.63 14.85 2.98
N LEU A 171 6.60 14.40 2.27
CA LEU A 171 5.25 14.13 2.81
C LEU A 171 5.14 12.71 3.38
N GLN A 172 5.70 12.47 4.57
CA GLN A 172 5.81 11.13 5.18
C GLN A 172 4.45 10.45 5.46
N ASP A 173 3.42 11.24 5.77
CA ASP A 173 2.06 10.73 5.98
C ASP A 173 1.47 10.17 4.68
N ILE A 174 1.63 10.88 3.56
CA ILE A 174 1.21 10.43 2.23
C ILE A 174 1.98 9.20 1.78
N ARG A 175 3.31 9.17 2.01
CA ARG A 175 4.13 7.98 1.73
C ARG A 175 3.57 6.75 2.46
N THR A 176 3.25 6.91 3.74
CA THR A 176 2.69 5.84 4.57
C THR A 176 1.32 5.38 4.07
N ILE A 177 0.43 6.31 3.70
CA ILE A 177 -0.88 6.00 3.12
C ILE A 177 -0.74 5.24 1.80
N CYS A 178 0.14 5.69 0.90
CA CYS A 178 0.37 5.04 -0.39
C CYS A 178 0.97 3.65 -0.20
N ARG A 179 1.94 3.50 0.71
CA ARG A 179 2.53 2.20 1.07
C ARG A 179 1.48 1.25 1.60
N GLN A 180 0.63 1.70 2.53
CA GLN A 180 -0.44 0.85 3.07
C GLN A 180 -1.47 0.47 2.01
N TRP A 181 -1.84 1.41 1.12
CA TRP A 181 -2.71 1.13 -0.01
C TRP A 181 -2.10 0.03 -0.90
N LEU A 182 -0.81 0.11 -1.20
CA LEU A 182 -0.12 -0.92 -2.00
C LEU A 182 -0.11 -2.28 -1.30
N LEU A 183 0.13 -2.34 0.01
CA LEU A 183 0.09 -3.58 0.78
C LEU A 183 -1.30 -4.25 0.74
N ASP A 184 -2.36 -3.45 0.72
CA ASP A 184 -3.75 -3.94 0.67
C ASP A 184 -4.18 -4.33 -0.76
N ASN A 185 -3.59 -3.71 -1.79
CA ASN A 185 -4.11 -3.78 -3.16
C ASN A 185 -3.24 -4.55 -4.16
N LEU A 186 -1.93 -4.65 -3.94
CA LEU A 186 -0.98 -5.27 -4.89
C LEU A 186 -1.43 -6.68 -5.30
N MET A 187 -1.86 -7.48 -4.33
CA MET A 187 -2.27 -8.87 -4.55
C MET A 187 -3.78 -9.02 -4.85
N THR A 188 -4.61 -8.02 -4.54
CA THR A 188 -6.08 -8.12 -4.63
C THR A 188 -6.62 -7.58 -5.95
N GLN A 189 -6.17 -6.41 -6.40
CA GLN A 189 -6.66 -5.79 -7.64
C GLN A 189 -6.04 -6.45 -8.88
N ARG A 190 -4.81 -7.00 -8.75
CA ARG A 190 -4.07 -7.68 -9.82
C ARG A 190 -4.04 -6.81 -11.11
N SER A 191 -3.69 -5.52 -10.98
CA SER A 191 -3.57 -4.57 -12.09
C SER A 191 -2.17 -4.63 -12.68
N GLU A 192 -2.08 -4.81 -13.99
CA GLU A 192 -0.82 -4.82 -14.72
C GLU A 192 -0.18 -3.43 -14.79
N GLU A 193 -1.00 -2.39 -14.95
CA GLU A 193 -0.55 -1.00 -14.98
C GLU A 193 0.16 -0.65 -13.68
N LEU A 194 -0.45 -1.00 -12.54
CA LEU A 194 0.16 -0.80 -11.23
C LEU A 194 1.54 -1.49 -11.13
N LEU A 195 1.67 -2.74 -11.58
CA LEU A 195 2.95 -3.45 -11.57
C LEU A 195 4.01 -2.71 -12.39
N THR A 196 3.65 -2.16 -13.55
CA THR A 196 4.63 -1.42 -14.39
C THR A 196 5.18 -0.17 -13.70
N GLU A 197 4.42 0.44 -12.79
CA GLU A 197 4.81 1.69 -12.10
C GLU A 197 5.63 1.45 -10.82
N VAL A 198 5.50 0.28 -10.17
CA VAL A 198 6.23 -0.03 -8.93
C VAL A 198 7.73 -0.22 -9.21
N SER A 199 8.59 0.52 -8.51
CA SER A 199 10.05 0.45 -8.62
C SER A 199 10.64 -0.80 -7.96
N LEU A 200 11.93 -1.08 -8.21
CA LEU A 200 12.64 -2.20 -7.57
C LEU A 200 12.62 -2.07 -6.04
N ASP A 201 12.94 -0.88 -5.52
CA ASP A 201 13.02 -0.61 -4.09
C ASP A 201 11.64 -0.69 -3.42
N LEU A 202 10.62 -0.08 -4.04
CA LEU A 202 9.26 -0.17 -3.52
C LEU A 202 8.75 -1.62 -3.53
N MET A 203 9.00 -2.37 -4.61
CA MET A 203 8.61 -3.80 -4.65
C MET A 203 9.32 -4.59 -3.54
N LYS A 204 10.62 -4.35 -3.32
CA LYS A 204 11.37 -4.97 -2.21
C LYS A 204 10.71 -4.68 -0.86
N GLU A 205 10.40 -3.42 -0.58
CA GLU A 205 9.74 -3.00 0.67
C GLU A 205 8.36 -3.66 0.85
N LEU A 206 7.58 -3.79 -0.22
CA LEU A 206 6.25 -4.40 -0.18
C LEU A 206 6.33 -5.91 0.08
N ILE A 207 7.24 -6.63 -0.58
CA ILE A 207 7.38 -8.08 -0.41
C ILE A 207 7.97 -8.43 0.96
N ALA A 208 8.89 -7.63 1.48
CA ALA A 208 9.46 -7.82 2.82
C ALA A 208 8.39 -7.68 3.92
N SER A 209 7.38 -6.84 3.70
CA SER A 209 6.35 -6.54 4.70
C SER A 209 5.51 -7.77 5.08
N SER A 210 5.41 -8.03 6.39
CA SER A 210 4.41 -8.96 6.94
C SER A 210 3.00 -8.54 6.60
N ASP A 211 2.80 -7.23 6.37
CA ASP A 211 1.50 -6.61 6.23
C ASP A 211 0.94 -6.70 4.81
N LEU A 212 1.69 -7.27 3.86
CA LEU A 212 1.18 -7.56 2.52
C LEU A 212 -0.03 -8.49 2.59
N LEU A 213 -1.12 -8.10 1.95
CA LEU A 213 -2.39 -8.82 1.96
C LEU A 213 -2.38 -9.97 0.94
N VAL A 214 -1.88 -11.13 1.34
CA VAL A 214 -1.75 -12.32 0.47
C VAL A 214 -3.04 -13.16 0.52
N LEU A 215 -3.61 -13.49 -0.65
CA LEU A 215 -4.93 -14.12 -0.74
C LEU A 215 -4.95 -15.65 -0.72
N GLU A 216 -3.92 -16.34 -1.22
CA GLU A 216 -3.88 -17.80 -1.12
C GLU A 216 -2.62 -18.25 -0.41
N VAL A 217 -1.47 -18.13 -1.07
CA VAL A 217 -0.18 -18.62 -0.55
C VAL A 217 1.00 -17.80 -1.08
N GLU A 218 2.19 -18.01 -0.52
CA GLU A 218 3.44 -17.35 -0.92
C GLU A 218 3.77 -17.56 -2.42
N MET A 219 3.32 -18.66 -3.03
CA MET A 219 3.49 -18.93 -4.47
C MET A 219 2.81 -17.88 -5.38
N ASP A 220 1.73 -17.24 -4.91
CA ASP A 220 1.09 -16.14 -5.64
C ASP A 220 2.00 -14.92 -5.74
N ILE A 221 2.80 -14.68 -4.69
CA ILE A 221 3.75 -13.57 -4.64
C ILE A 221 4.87 -13.84 -5.64
N TYR A 222 5.44 -15.05 -5.65
CA TYR A 222 6.40 -15.46 -6.67
C TYR A 222 5.85 -15.26 -8.08
N THR A 223 4.63 -15.74 -8.34
CA THR A 223 3.96 -15.60 -9.65
C THR A 223 3.76 -14.12 -10.02
N THR A 224 3.45 -13.27 -9.04
CA THR A 224 3.27 -11.82 -9.23
C THR A 224 4.59 -11.13 -9.53
N LEU A 225 5.66 -11.47 -8.79
CA LEU A 225 7.02 -10.98 -9.07
C LEU A 225 7.52 -11.41 -10.44
N LYS A 226 7.21 -12.63 -10.88
CA LYS A 226 7.54 -13.10 -12.23
C LYS A 226 6.87 -12.25 -13.31
N LYS A 227 5.57 -11.95 -13.16
CA LYS A 227 4.83 -11.06 -14.08
C LYS A 227 5.42 -9.65 -14.07
N TRP A 228 5.67 -9.10 -12.87
CA TRP A 228 6.26 -7.79 -12.70
C TRP A 228 7.64 -7.67 -13.36
N MET A 229 8.53 -8.64 -13.11
CA MET A 229 9.86 -8.69 -13.72
C MET A 229 9.76 -8.76 -15.24
N PHE A 230 8.86 -9.59 -15.78
CA PHE A 230 8.60 -9.64 -17.22
C PHE A 230 8.14 -8.29 -17.78
N LEU A 231 7.19 -7.60 -17.12
CA LEU A 231 6.71 -6.28 -17.54
C LEU A 231 7.80 -5.21 -17.49
N LYS A 232 8.72 -5.26 -16.50
CA LYS A 232 9.87 -4.36 -16.42
C LYS A 232 10.88 -4.60 -17.54
N LEU A 233 11.10 -5.87 -17.90
CA LEU A 233 12.02 -6.26 -18.96
C LEU A 233 11.42 -6.11 -20.37
N GLN A 234 10.09 -6.09 -20.49
CA GLN A 234 9.35 -5.93 -21.75
C GLN A 234 8.29 -4.82 -21.66
N PRO A 235 8.70 -3.53 -21.60
CA PRO A 235 7.76 -2.40 -21.46
C PRO A 235 6.78 -2.24 -22.64
N THR A 236 7.12 -2.81 -23.80
CA THR A 236 6.32 -2.78 -25.02
C THR A 236 5.28 -3.90 -25.11
N TRP A 237 5.20 -4.78 -24.11
CA TRP A 237 4.19 -5.83 -24.07
C TRP A 237 2.77 -5.24 -24.03
N ARG A 238 1.87 -5.81 -24.84
CA ARG A 238 0.49 -5.33 -25.08
C ARG A 238 -0.53 -6.48 -25.09
N GLY A 239 -0.25 -7.55 -24.34
CA GLY A 239 -1.14 -8.70 -24.27
C GLY A 239 -2.32 -8.48 -23.32
N THR A 240 -3.19 -9.49 -23.22
CA THR A 240 -4.29 -9.48 -22.24
C THR A 240 -3.81 -9.98 -20.87
N ARG A 241 -4.49 -9.56 -19.79
CA ARG A 241 -4.25 -10.05 -18.42
C ARG A 241 -4.14 -11.58 -18.29
N ARG A 242 -4.94 -12.33 -19.04
CA ARG A 242 -4.89 -13.81 -19.02
C ARG A 242 -3.65 -14.37 -19.72
N ALA A 243 -3.12 -13.66 -20.71
CA ALA A 243 -1.93 -14.06 -21.46
C ALA A 243 -0.63 -13.69 -20.73
N LEU A 244 -0.65 -12.75 -19.79
CA LEU A 244 0.55 -12.24 -19.13
C LEU A 244 1.44 -13.33 -18.51
N LEU A 245 0.86 -14.26 -17.74
CA LEU A 245 1.64 -15.33 -17.13
C LEU A 245 2.14 -16.35 -18.17
N PRO A 246 1.30 -16.89 -19.08
CA PRO A 246 1.78 -17.73 -20.18
C PRO A 246 2.90 -17.11 -21.03
N ASP A 247 2.78 -15.81 -21.36
CA ASP A 247 3.76 -15.08 -22.14
C ASP A 247 5.07 -14.92 -21.37
N ALA A 248 4.99 -14.53 -20.09
CA ALA A 248 6.14 -14.47 -19.20
C ALA A 248 6.83 -15.85 -19.08
N ASN A 249 6.07 -16.92 -18.88
CA ASN A 249 6.60 -18.29 -18.81
C ASN A 249 7.37 -18.65 -20.08
N SER A 250 6.77 -18.38 -21.25
CA SER A 250 7.39 -18.67 -22.55
C SER A 250 8.66 -17.86 -22.76
N TRP A 251 8.67 -16.60 -22.32
CA TRP A 251 9.81 -15.70 -22.44
C TRP A 251 10.99 -16.17 -21.57
N PHE A 252 10.75 -16.48 -20.29
CA PHE A 252 11.79 -17.01 -19.40
C PHE A 252 12.28 -18.39 -19.83
N ALA A 253 11.40 -19.26 -20.33
CA ALA A 253 11.80 -20.57 -20.86
C ALA A 253 12.75 -20.45 -22.06
N ARG A 254 12.53 -19.47 -22.96
CA ARG A 254 13.43 -19.19 -24.08
C ARG A 254 14.81 -18.74 -23.61
N LEU A 255 14.87 -17.79 -22.67
CA LEU A 255 16.13 -17.31 -22.10
C LEU A 255 16.92 -18.40 -21.37
N ARG A 256 16.23 -19.30 -20.68
CA ARG A 256 16.84 -20.48 -20.05
C ARG A 256 17.54 -21.35 -21.09
N GLY A 257 16.91 -21.58 -22.24
CA GLY A 257 17.48 -22.33 -23.36
C GLY A 257 18.73 -21.68 -23.94
N GLU A 258 18.78 -20.35 -23.98
CA GLU A 258 19.93 -19.57 -24.45
C GLU A 258 21.09 -19.53 -23.44
N SER A 259 20.80 -19.67 -22.14
CA SER A 259 21.77 -19.53 -21.04
C SER A 259 22.29 -20.87 -20.50
N GLU A 260 22.21 -21.95 -21.29
CA GLU A 260 22.59 -23.32 -20.88
C GLU A 260 21.96 -23.79 -19.55
N GLY A 261 20.78 -23.27 -19.21
CA GLY A 261 20.07 -23.62 -17.98
C GLY A 261 20.48 -22.86 -16.71
N ALA A 262 21.35 -21.85 -16.81
CA ALA A 262 21.70 -20.98 -15.69
C ALA A 262 20.47 -20.17 -15.19
N PRO A 263 20.33 -19.95 -13.86
CA PRO A 263 19.21 -19.20 -13.34
C PRO A 263 19.18 -17.74 -13.81
N PHE A 264 18.00 -17.25 -14.22
CA PHE A 264 17.89 -15.89 -14.78
C PHE A 264 18.38 -14.80 -13.83
N LEU A 265 18.10 -14.91 -12.52
CA LEU A 265 18.51 -13.89 -11.55
C LEU A 265 20.04 -13.79 -11.37
N GLU A 266 20.81 -14.80 -11.79
CA GLU A 266 22.28 -14.76 -11.77
C GLU A 266 22.88 -14.06 -12.99
N THR A 267 22.09 -13.83 -14.05
CA THR A 267 22.49 -13.06 -15.22
C THR A 267 22.68 -11.59 -14.89
N GLU A 268 23.41 -10.86 -15.74
CA GLU A 268 23.62 -9.41 -15.57
C GLU A 268 22.30 -8.62 -15.52
N GLN A 269 21.32 -9.02 -16.35
CA GLN A 269 20.00 -8.38 -16.38
C GLN A 269 19.14 -8.76 -15.17
N GLY A 270 19.23 -10.02 -14.72
CA GLY A 270 18.45 -10.52 -13.59
C GLY A 270 18.93 -10.03 -12.22
N ARG A 271 20.21 -9.69 -12.09
CA ARG A 271 20.83 -9.29 -10.81
C ARG A 271 20.13 -8.10 -10.14
N ALA A 272 19.61 -7.16 -10.91
CA ALA A 272 18.87 -6.01 -10.40
C ALA A 272 17.58 -6.40 -9.63
N PHE A 273 16.98 -7.55 -9.98
CA PHE A 273 15.76 -8.06 -9.35
C PHE A 273 16.04 -8.95 -8.13
N MET A 274 17.27 -9.45 -7.99
CA MET A 274 17.67 -10.35 -6.90
C MET A 274 17.27 -9.85 -5.50
N PRO A 275 17.47 -8.57 -5.12
CA PRO A 275 17.12 -8.09 -3.78
C PRO A 275 15.63 -8.23 -3.45
N VAL A 276 14.77 -8.17 -4.46
CA VAL A 276 13.31 -8.34 -4.32
C VAL A 276 12.96 -9.80 -4.13
N PHE A 277 13.50 -10.69 -4.98
CA PHE A 277 13.23 -12.13 -4.88
C PHE A 277 13.82 -12.76 -3.60
N GLN A 278 14.87 -12.17 -3.03
CA GLN A 278 15.40 -12.55 -1.72
C GLN A 278 14.42 -12.29 -0.56
N GLN A 279 13.41 -11.44 -0.75
CA GLN A 279 12.36 -11.21 0.25
C GLN A 279 11.27 -12.28 0.22
N LEU A 280 11.28 -13.20 -0.76
CA LEU A 280 10.34 -14.31 -0.81
C LEU A 280 10.64 -15.29 0.31
N ARG A 281 9.58 -15.74 0.99
CA ARG A 281 9.69 -16.71 2.08
C ARG A 281 9.65 -18.12 1.50
N LEU A 282 10.73 -18.50 0.79
CA LEU A 282 10.82 -19.72 -0.03
C LEU A 282 10.41 -21.00 0.69
N ALA A 283 10.67 -21.10 2.00
CA ALA A 283 10.22 -22.22 2.84
C ALA A 283 8.70 -22.47 2.75
N TYR A 284 7.90 -21.41 2.54
CA TYR A 284 6.44 -21.49 2.41
C TYR A 284 5.93 -21.56 0.96
N ILE A 285 6.83 -21.51 -0.04
CA ILE A 285 6.49 -21.79 -1.43
C ILE A 285 6.60 -23.29 -1.70
N ILE A 286 7.62 -23.92 -1.14
CA ILE A 286 7.99 -25.30 -1.47
C ILE A 286 7.31 -26.30 -0.50
N CYS A 287 6.02 -26.10 -0.26
CA CYS A 287 5.22 -26.96 0.61
C CYS A 287 4.61 -28.17 -0.11
N ASP A 288 4.62 -28.18 -1.45
CA ASP A 288 4.10 -29.26 -2.29
C ASP A 288 4.95 -29.47 -3.56
N LEU A 289 4.90 -30.70 -4.10
CA LEU A 289 5.68 -31.10 -5.28
C LEU A 289 5.34 -30.29 -6.55
N PRO A 290 4.07 -29.99 -6.86
CA PRO A 290 3.74 -29.08 -7.96
C PRO A 290 4.42 -27.70 -7.86
N SER A 291 4.33 -27.01 -6.71
CA SER A 291 4.98 -25.70 -6.51
C SER A 291 6.50 -25.79 -6.67
N ALA A 292 7.10 -26.85 -6.12
CA ALA A 292 8.51 -27.16 -6.29
C ALA A 292 8.92 -27.33 -7.77
N HIS A 293 8.10 -28.03 -8.56
CA HIS A 293 8.35 -28.23 -9.98
C HIS A 293 8.26 -26.94 -10.79
N VAL A 294 7.32 -26.03 -10.46
CA VAL A 294 7.21 -24.73 -11.14
C VAL A 294 8.48 -23.90 -10.93
N ILE A 295 8.97 -23.79 -9.69
CA ILE A 295 10.20 -23.06 -9.37
C ILE A 295 11.41 -23.64 -10.13
N ASP A 296 11.51 -24.97 -10.22
CA ASP A 296 12.58 -25.68 -10.93
C ASP A 296 12.52 -25.52 -12.45
N GLN A 297 11.31 -25.60 -13.02
CA GLN A 297 11.06 -25.37 -14.44
C GLN A 297 11.42 -23.96 -14.85
N ASP A 298 11.08 -22.99 -14.00
CA ASP A 298 11.31 -21.58 -14.26
C ASP A 298 12.79 -21.19 -14.17
N ALA A 299 13.57 -21.88 -13.34
CA ALA A 299 14.98 -21.59 -13.07
C ALA A 299 15.22 -20.09 -12.82
N LEU A 300 14.33 -19.42 -12.10
CA LEU A 300 14.55 -18.01 -11.75
C LEU A 300 15.48 -17.89 -10.54
N ILE A 301 15.30 -18.75 -9.53
CA ILE A 301 15.96 -18.65 -8.21
C ILE A 301 16.98 -19.78 -8.05
N PRO A 302 18.23 -19.50 -7.65
CA PRO A 302 19.23 -20.53 -7.44
C PRO A 302 19.00 -21.37 -6.16
N GLN A 303 19.43 -22.64 -6.19
CA GLN A 303 19.64 -23.53 -5.04
C GLN A 303 18.49 -23.73 -4.02
N TRP A 304 17.22 -23.62 -4.46
CA TRP A 304 16.05 -23.88 -3.59
C TRP A 304 16.00 -25.32 -3.03
N LEU A 305 16.56 -26.31 -3.75
CA LEU A 305 16.61 -27.71 -3.36
C LEU A 305 17.47 -27.97 -2.10
N ALA A 306 18.46 -27.11 -1.84
CA ALA A 306 19.32 -27.21 -0.65
C ALA A 306 18.60 -26.72 0.61
N LEU A 307 17.73 -25.70 0.48
CA LEU A 307 16.91 -25.15 1.57
C LEU A 307 15.85 -26.15 2.06
N LEU A 308 15.21 -26.88 1.14
CA LEU A 308 14.33 -28.00 1.49
C LEU A 308 15.05 -29.10 2.28
N ARG A 309 16.31 -29.41 1.92
CA ARG A 309 17.11 -30.43 2.61
C ARG A 309 17.51 -29.98 4.01
N ALA A 310 17.76 -28.68 4.21
CA ALA A 310 18.07 -28.09 5.51
C ALA A 310 16.85 -28.04 6.45
N GLU A 311 15.62 -27.86 5.94
CA GLU A 311 14.40 -27.94 6.76
C GLU A 311 13.95 -29.37 7.07
N GLN A 312 14.22 -30.34 6.17
CA GLN A 312 13.92 -31.76 6.44
C GLN A 312 14.91 -32.41 7.40
N THR A 313 16.11 -31.84 7.58
CA THR A 313 16.98 -32.21 8.70
C THR A 313 16.35 -31.71 10.00
N LYS A 314 16.24 -32.60 11.00
CA LYS A 314 15.65 -32.37 12.34
C LYS A 314 16.40 -31.32 13.19
N GLU A 315 17.09 -30.37 12.58
CA GLU A 315 17.74 -29.30 13.30
C GLU A 315 16.67 -28.35 13.82
N VAL A 316 16.67 -28.24 15.14
CA VAL A 316 15.76 -27.40 15.90
C VAL A 316 16.11 -25.96 15.51
N GLY A 317 15.20 -25.30 14.80
CA GLY A 317 15.29 -23.88 14.50
C GLY A 317 15.54 -23.06 15.77
N PRO A 318 16.05 -21.82 15.63
CA PRO A 318 16.57 -21.04 16.75
C PRO A 318 15.61 -21.02 17.94
N VAL A 319 16.17 -21.32 19.11
CA VAL A 319 15.47 -21.66 20.35
C VAL A 319 14.89 -20.44 21.06
N ASP A 320 15.13 -19.22 20.56
CA ASP A 320 14.49 -18.00 21.05
C ASP A 320 13.88 -17.24 19.87
N VAL A 321 12.54 -17.20 19.80
CA VAL A 321 11.81 -16.37 18.82
C VAL A 321 11.60 -15.00 19.44
N TYR A 322 12.35 -14.00 18.98
CA TYR A 322 12.13 -12.61 19.38
C TYR A 322 10.98 -12.00 18.54
N MET A 323 10.29 -10.99 19.09
CA MET A 323 9.20 -10.27 18.39
C MET A 323 9.60 -9.69 17.02
N SER A 324 10.89 -9.43 16.81
CA SER A 324 11.47 -8.99 15.53
C SER A 324 11.43 -10.08 14.45
N ASP A 325 11.61 -11.35 14.81
CA ASP A 325 11.67 -12.47 13.85
C ASP A 325 10.26 -12.90 13.36
N LEU A 326 9.23 -12.53 14.14
CA LEU A 326 7.82 -12.84 13.89
C LEU A 326 7.25 -12.16 12.64
N GLN A 327 7.72 -10.95 12.33
CA GLN A 327 7.24 -10.18 11.18
C GLN A 327 7.94 -10.61 9.88
N GLU A 328 9.23 -10.91 9.93
CA GLU A 328 10.03 -11.16 8.72
C GLU A 328 9.84 -12.56 8.14
N ASN A 329 9.64 -13.59 8.97
CA ASN A 329 9.63 -15.00 8.55
C ASN A 329 8.31 -15.77 8.76
N SER A 330 7.18 -15.08 8.93
CA SER A 330 5.87 -15.75 9.02
C SER A 330 5.38 -16.30 7.68
N MET A 331 4.71 -17.44 7.65
CA MET A 331 3.94 -17.85 6.48
C MET A 331 2.81 -16.86 6.21
N ARG A 332 2.57 -16.52 4.94
CA ARG A 332 1.43 -15.68 4.53
C ARG A 332 0.46 -16.52 3.73
N CYS A 333 -0.80 -16.53 4.16
CA CYS A 333 -1.89 -17.14 3.43
C CYS A 333 -3.19 -16.39 3.70
N GLY A 334 -4.22 -16.65 2.92
CA GLY A 334 -5.44 -15.87 3.07
C GLY A 334 -6.68 -16.50 2.47
N GLY A 335 -7.65 -15.63 2.22
CA GLY A 335 -8.85 -15.94 1.46
C GLY A 335 -9.64 -14.68 1.14
N GLN A 336 -10.64 -14.83 0.30
CA GLN A 336 -11.59 -13.76 -0.02
C GLN A 336 -13.01 -14.25 0.23
N LEU A 337 -13.74 -13.58 1.12
CA LEU A 337 -15.17 -13.73 1.26
C LEU A 337 -15.85 -12.77 0.29
N ARG A 338 -16.57 -13.29 -0.69
CA ARG A 338 -17.24 -12.45 -1.71
C ARG A 338 -18.57 -11.88 -1.24
N ARG A 339 -19.25 -12.57 -0.32
CA ARG A 339 -20.59 -12.28 0.18
C ARG A 339 -20.71 -12.75 1.63
N ASP A 340 -21.75 -12.28 2.31
CA ASP A 340 -22.14 -12.76 3.65
C ASP A 340 -22.85 -14.12 3.55
N GLU A 341 -22.13 -15.13 3.07
CA GLU A 341 -22.62 -16.48 2.88
C GLU A 341 -21.70 -17.46 3.62
N GLN A 342 -22.29 -18.51 4.20
CA GLN A 342 -21.50 -19.54 4.87
C GLN A 342 -20.54 -20.19 3.87
N CYS A 343 -19.25 -20.24 4.22
CA CYS A 343 -18.26 -20.92 3.40
C CYS A 343 -17.14 -21.50 4.27
N SER A 344 -16.44 -22.48 3.71
CA SER A 344 -15.22 -23.01 4.30
C SER A 344 -14.20 -23.32 3.24
N TRP A 345 -12.93 -23.04 3.51
CA TRP A 345 -11.81 -23.43 2.67
C TRP A 345 -10.69 -24.03 3.52
N ARG A 346 -9.76 -24.71 2.86
CA ARG A 346 -8.69 -25.45 3.51
C ARG A 346 -7.34 -24.87 3.09
N TRP A 347 -6.51 -24.57 4.08
CA TRP A 347 -5.07 -24.38 3.87
C TRP A 347 -4.39 -25.74 4.02
N ALA A 348 -4.26 -26.45 2.90
CA ALA A 348 -3.74 -27.81 2.85
C ALA A 348 -2.20 -27.84 2.94
N GLY A 349 -1.63 -28.86 3.58
CA GLY A 349 -0.18 -29.08 3.60
C GLY A 349 0.60 -28.11 4.51
N PHE A 350 -0.07 -27.17 5.17
CA PHE A 350 0.51 -26.21 6.11
C PHE A 350 1.40 -26.93 7.14
N ASN A 351 2.64 -26.45 7.34
CA ASN A 351 3.61 -27.01 8.28
C ASN A 351 3.75 -28.56 8.21
N PHE A 352 3.87 -29.13 7.01
CA PHE A 352 4.03 -30.57 6.78
C PHE A 352 2.83 -31.40 7.28
N GLY A 353 1.62 -31.05 6.81
CA GLY A 353 0.40 -31.83 7.03
C GLY A 353 -0.47 -31.41 8.23
N TRP A 354 -0.30 -30.18 8.74
CA TRP A 354 -1.23 -29.58 9.70
C TRP A 354 -2.33 -28.80 8.98
N ASP A 355 -3.33 -29.53 8.48
CA ASP A 355 -4.39 -28.93 7.67
C ASP A 355 -5.37 -28.10 8.52
N LEU A 356 -5.45 -26.81 8.21
CA LEU A 356 -6.39 -25.89 8.82
C LEU A 356 -7.57 -25.65 7.87
N VAL A 357 -8.78 -25.80 8.39
CA VAL A 357 -10.01 -25.42 7.71
C VAL A 357 -10.48 -24.12 8.33
N VAL A 358 -10.64 -23.11 7.50
CA VAL A 358 -11.22 -21.83 7.88
C VAL A 358 -12.70 -21.89 7.54
N CYS A 359 -13.55 -21.65 8.52
CA CYS A 359 -15.00 -21.59 8.37
C CYS A 359 -15.47 -20.16 8.64
N TYR A 360 -16.31 -19.64 7.76
CA TYR A 360 -17.08 -18.42 7.99
C TYR A 360 -18.55 -18.80 8.12
N THR A 361 -19.12 -18.57 9.30
CA THR A 361 -20.51 -18.93 9.66
C THR A 361 -21.08 -17.90 10.61
N ASN A 362 -22.29 -17.40 10.34
CA ASN A 362 -22.97 -16.42 11.21
C ASN A 362 -22.06 -15.23 11.58
N ARG A 363 -21.33 -14.67 10.60
CA ARG A 363 -20.35 -13.59 10.82
C ARG A 363 -19.20 -13.92 11.78
N ARG A 364 -18.93 -15.20 12.03
CA ARG A 364 -17.80 -15.67 12.84
C ARG A 364 -16.80 -16.39 11.96
N ILE A 365 -15.52 -16.15 12.21
CA ILE A 365 -14.41 -16.86 11.58
C ILE A 365 -13.89 -17.87 12.59
N VAL A 366 -13.93 -19.14 12.20
CA VAL A 366 -13.55 -20.28 13.03
C VAL A 366 -12.43 -21.04 12.36
N PHE A 367 -11.37 -21.33 13.09
CA PHE A 367 -10.30 -22.22 12.67
C PHE A 367 -10.53 -23.62 13.21
N ARG A 368 -10.53 -24.61 12.32
CA ARG A 368 -10.69 -26.03 12.67
C ARG A 368 -9.53 -26.85 12.12
N ARG A 369 -8.90 -27.67 12.96
CA ARG A 369 -7.89 -28.61 12.48
C ARG A 369 -8.55 -29.85 11.87
N SER A 370 -8.32 -30.09 10.58
CA SER A 370 -8.82 -31.28 9.89
C SER A 370 -7.73 -32.34 9.83
N ALA A 371 -7.89 -33.46 10.54
CA ALA A 371 -7.00 -34.60 10.41
C ALA A 371 -7.61 -35.61 9.44
N LEU A 372 -7.62 -35.29 8.14
CA LEU A 372 -7.91 -36.32 7.14
C LEU A 372 -6.68 -37.22 7.02
N ASN A 373 -6.80 -38.49 7.44
CA ASN A 373 -5.89 -39.57 7.05
C ASN A 373 -6.04 -39.88 5.53
N LYS A 374 -5.96 -38.87 4.66
CA LYS A 374 -5.77 -39.11 3.23
C LYS A 374 -4.27 -39.05 3.00
N SER A 375 -3.76 -40.12 2.42
CA SER A 375 -2.36 -40.35 2.06
C SER A 375 -1.83 -39.27 1.11
N CYS A 376 -1.53 -38.07 1.61
CA CYS A 376 -0.57 -37.19 0.98
C CYS A 376 0.80 -37.78 1.32
N GLY A 377 1.37 -38.53 0.38
CA GLY A 377 2.42 -39.52 0.58
C GLY A 377 3.77 -39.05 1.13
N LEU A 378 3.92 -37.80 1.59
CA LEU A 378 5.21 -37.28 2.06
C LEU A 378 5.16 -36.33 3.27
N GLY A 379 3.97 -36.04 3.85
CA GLY A 379 3.84 -35.06 4.94
C GLY A 379 2.97 -35.56 6.08
N VAL A 380 3.46 -36.52 6.87
CA VAL A 380 2.76 -36.99 8.07
C VAL A 380 3.39 -36.34 9.30
N SER A 381 2.74 -35.31 9.84
CA SER A 381 3.09 -34.86 11.18
C SER A 381 2.61 -35.89 12.20
N LEU A 382 3.54 -36.62 12.80
CA LEU A 382 3.27 -37.54 13.92
C LEU A 382 2.96 -36.81 15.25
N LEU A 383 2.97 -35.47 15.27
CA LEU A 383 2.71 -34.66 16.46
C LEU A 383 1.21 -34.38 16.61
N TRP A 384 0.64 -34.95 17.68
CA TRP A 384 -0.78 -34.85 18.02
C TRP A 384 -1.23 -33.41 18.36
N GLN A 385 -0.31 -32.53 18.77
CA GLN A 385 -0.59 -31.13 19.09
C GLN A 385 0.62 -30.26 18.72
N ARG A 386 0.39 -29.22 17.89
CA ARG A 386 1.37 -28.19 17.56
C ARG A 386 0.93 -26.87 18.18
N LYS A 387 1.89 -26.04 18.58
CA LYS A 387 1.68 -24.64 18.95
C LYS A 387 2.12 -23.80 17.76
N VAL A 388 1.25 -22.92 17.29
CA VAL A 388 1.52 -22.02 16.16
C VAL A 388 1.07 -20.64 16.58
N ALA A 389 1.92 -19.63 16.42
CA ALA A 389 1.49 -18.25 16.57
C ALA A 389 0.81 -17.81 15.27
N PHE A 390 -0.29 -17.07 15.36
CA PHE A 390 -0.95 -16.52 14.18
C PHE A 390 -1.45 -15.10 14.40
N ARG A 391 -1.50 -14.32 13.33
CA ARG A 391 -2.07 -12.98 13.27
C ARG A 391 -3.05 -12.93 12.10
N LEU A 392 -4.32 -12.65 12.36
CA LEU A 392 -5.37 -12.58 11.35
C LEU A 392 -5.74 -11.11 11.09
N ARG A 393 -5.72 -10.73 9.82
CA ARG A 393 -6.09 -9.41 9.33
C ARG A 393 -7.25 -9.52 8.37
N LEU A 394 -8.27 -8.71 8.63
CA LEU A 394 -9.48 -8.61 7.84
C LEU A 394 -9.57 -7.19 7.30
N VAL A 395 -9.73 -7.07 5.99
CA VAL A 395 -9.81 -5.77 5.32
C VAL A 395 -10.96 -5.80 4.31
N SER A 396 -11.80 -4.77 4.33
CA SER A 396 -12.73 -4.48 3.25
C SER A 396 -12.28 -3.23 2.53
N LEU A 397 -12.36 -3.24 1.20
CA LEU A 397 -11.86 -2.18 0.34
C LEU A 397 -13.01 -1.54 -0.43
N ASP A 398 -12.96 -0.23 -0.62
CA ASP A 398 -13.86 0.48 -1.53
C ASP A 398 -13.46 0.27 -3.01
N ARG A 399 -14.21 0.90 -3.91
CA ARG A 399 -13.95 0.88 -5.36
C ARG A 399 -12.59 1.46 -5.77
N ASN A 400 -12.00 2.32 -4.94
CA ASN A 400 -10.70 2.96 -5.16
C ASN A 400 -9.57 2.19 -4.44
N GLY A 401 -9.86 1.08 -3.77
CA GLY A 401 -8.89 0.27 -3.02
C GLY A 401 -8.60 0.79 -1.61
N ARG A 402 -9.36 1.75 -1.08
CA ARG A 402 -9.17 2.25 0.28
C ARG A 402 -9.84 1.33 1.29
N ALA A 403 -9.18 1.09 2.42
CA ALA A 403 -9.76 0.32 3.50
C ALA A 403 -10.94 1.07 4.15
N ILE A 404 -12.14 0.49 4.04
CA ILE A 404 -13.37 0.97 4.71
C ILE A 404 -13.63 0.23 6.01
N PHE A 405 -13.06 -0.97 6.14
CA PHE A 405 -13.07 -1.75 7.37
C PHE A 405 -11.71 -2.41 7.53
N ARG A 406 -11.16 -2.38 8.74
CA ARG A 406 -9.95 -3.10 9.11
C ARG A 406 -10.12 -3.70 10.49
N ARG A 407 -9.76 -4.98 10.60
CA ARG A 407 -9.62 -5.66 11.89
C ARG A 407 -8.36 -6.48 11.88
N ASP A 408 -7.55 -6.28 12.91
CA ASP A 408 -6.27 -6.95 13.09
C ASP A 408 -6.30 -7.65 14.43
N THR A 409 -6.01 -8.94 14.45
CA THR A 409 -5.77 -9.63 15.70
C THR A 409 -4.30 -9.43 16.06
N GLU A 410 -3.97 -9.24 17.33
CA GLU A 410 -2.58 -9.45 17.76
C GLU A 410 -2.17 -10.92 17.53
N TYR A 411 -0.87 -11.20 17.64
CA TYR A 411 -0.40 -12.58 17.54
C TYR A 411 -0.99 -13.42 18.68
N GLN A 412 -1.71 -14.47 18.31
CA GLN A 412 -2.33 -15.41 19.23
C GLN A 412 -1.74 -16.79 19.07
N MET A 413 -1.73 -17.55 20.18
CA MET A 413 -1.25 -18.92 20.19
C MET A 413 -2.38 -19.89 19.84
N LEU A 414 -2.24 -20.57 18.72
CA LEU A 414 -3.13 -21.63 18.27
C LEU A 414 -2.57 -23.00 18.68
N SER A 415 -3.39 -23.78 19.39
CA SER A 415 -3.08 -25.18 19.67
C SER A 415 -4.34 -26.04 19.57
N LEU A 416 -4.61 -26.53 18.36
CA LEU A 416 -5.77 -27.35 18.05
C LEU A 416 -5.45 -28.84 18.05
N ARG A 417 -6.25 -29.61 18.80
CA ARG A 417 -6.37 -31.06 18.66
C ARG A 417 -7.17 -31.41 17.40
N LYS A 418 -7.21 -32.69 17.05
CA LYS A 418 -8.02 -33.18 15.91
C LYS A 418 -9.47 -32.72 16.07
N ASP A 419 -10.01 -32.12 15.00
CA ASP A 419 -11.39 -31.61 14.90
C ASP A 419 -11.78 -30.58 15.96
N GLN A 420 -10.81 -30.03 16.69
CA GLN A 420 -11.05 -28.91 17.59
C GLN A 420 -11.24 -27.62 16.79
N GLU A 421 -12.21 -26.82 17.21
CA GLU A 421 -12.53 -25.51 16.66
C GLU A 421 -12.08 -24.40 17.62
N LEU A 422 -11.64 -23.28 17.04
CA LEU A 422 -11.38 -22.04 17.74
C LEU A 422 -12.09 -20.91 17.00
N GLU A 423 -12.99 -20.20 17.68
CA GLU A 423 -13.52 -18.93 17.19
C GLU A 423 -12.40 -17.88 17.26
N VAL A 424 -12.00 -17.36 16.10
CA VAL A 424 -10.90 -16.41 15.97
C VAL A 424 -11.40 -14.98 15.98
N VAL A 425 -12.52 -14.73 15.28
CA VAL A 425 -13.12 -13.40 15.17
C VAL A 425 -14.63 -13.52 15.13
N ASN A 426 -15.31 -12.67 15.90
CA ASN A 426 -16.76 -12.45 15.82
C ASN A 426 -17.07 -11.07 15.22
N LEU A 427 -17.76 -11.04 14.08
CA LEU A 427 -18.18 -9.85 13.32
C LEU A 427 -19.70 -9.57 13.41
N GLU A 428 -20.44 -10.22 14.31
CA GLU A 428 -21.91 -10.09 14.39
C GLU A 428 -22.38 -8.65 14.53
N ASN A 429 -21.68 -7.86 15.36
CA ASN A 429 -22.00 -6.45 15.64
C ASN A 429 -21.15 -5.46 14.81
N GLN A 430 -20.64 -5.90 13.67
CA GLN A 430 -19.77 -5.08 12.82
C GLN A 430 -20.42 -4.88 11.45
N ASP A 431 -20.42 -3.62 10.98
CA ASP A 431 -20.87 -3.27 9.65
C ASP A 431 -19.75 -3.57 8.64
N VAL A 432 -19.70 -4.82 8.20
CA VAL A 432 -18.71 -5.30 7.23
C VAL A 432 -19.28 -5.22 5.82
N VAL A 433 -18.55 -4.56 4.93
CA VAL A 433 -18.84 -4.52 3.50
C VAL A 433 -18.06 -5.63 2.78
N PHE A 434 -18.68 -6.27 1.80
CA PHE A 434 -18.04 -7.32 0.99
C PHE A 434 -17.56 -6.78 -0.36
N PRO A 435 -16.44 -7.29 -0.91
CA PRO A 435 -15.69 -8.44 -0.45
C PRO A 435 -14.84 -8.18 0.81
N LEU A 436 -14.79 -9.16 1.72
CA LEU A 436 -13.90 -9.14 2.87
C LEU A 436 -12.66 -9.98 2.56
N TYR A 437 -11.50 -9.35 2.58
CA TYR A 437 -10.21 -9.99 2.40
C TYR A 437 -9.66 -10.44 3.74
N MET A 438 -9.17 -11.67 3.79
CA MET A 438 -8.58 -12.28 4.95
C MET A 438 -7.12 -12.59 4.64
N ALA A 439 -6.20 -12.08 5.44
CA ALA A 439 -4.80 -12.48 5.42
C ALA A 439 -4.39 -12.96 6.80
N CYS A 440 -3.69 -14.08 6.84
CA CYS A 440 -3.21 -14.69 8.05
C CYS A 440 -1.69 -14.87 7.95
N ASN A 441 -1.00 -14.39 8.97
CA ASN A 441 0.41 -14.66 9.19
C ASN A 441 0.51 -15.81 10.19
N PHE A 442 1.27 -16.85 9.89
CA PHE A 442 1.53 -17.95 10.81
C PHE A 442 3.01 -18.09 11.09
N LEU A 443 3.39 -18.32 12.34
CA LEU A 443 4.75 -18.65 12.72
C LEU A 443 4.77 -19.96 13.50
N TYR A 444 5.65 -20.86 13.08
CA TYR A 444 5.95 -22.06 13.86
C TYR A 444 6.84 -21.71 15.06
N ILE A 445 6.46 -22.19 16.24
CA ILE A 445 7.28 -22.07 17.45
C ILE A 445 7.76 -23.47 17.82
N PRO A 446 9.07 -23.77 17.73
CA PRO A 446 9.65 -25.00 18.24
C PRO A 446 9.31 -25.17 19.73
N ARG A 447 9.11 -26.41 20.19
CA ARG A 447 8.94 -26.67 21.63
C ARG A 447 10.23 -26.29 22.35
N GLU A 448 10.14 -25.44 23.38
CA GLU A 448 11.15 -25.39 24.44
C GLU A 448 11.38 -26.82 24.93
N ARG A 449 12.64 -27.25 25.00
CA ARG A 449 12.99 -28.45 25.77
C ARG A 449 12.68 -28.12 27.23
N GLY A 450 11.48 -28.51 27.67
CA GLY A 450 11.21 -28.58 29.10
C GLY A 450 12.36 -29.36 29.73
N THR A 451 12.95 -28.80 30.77
CA THR A 451 13.80 -29.54 31.70
C THR A 451 13.01 -30.77 32.12
N ALA A 452 13.39 -31.93 31.58
CA ALA A 452 12.84 -33.20 31.99
C ALA A 452 13.24 -33.38 33.46
N GLN A 453 12.36 -33.02 34.39
CA GLN A 453 12.38 -33.64 35.69
C GLN A 453 12.08 -35.12 35.45
N SER A 454 13.09 -35.94 35.70
CA SER A 454 12.99 -37.38 35.68
C SER A 454 12.02 -37.83 36.78
N GLU A 455 10.78 -38.12 36.41
CA GLU A 455 9.95 -39.03 37.19
C GLU A 455 9.81 -40.32 36.38
N ASP A 456 10.66 -41.29 36.71
CA ASP A 456 10.51 -42.69 36.29
C ASP A 456 9.27 -43.28 36.99
N PRO A 457 8.23 -43.71 36.27
CA PRO A 457 7.12 -44.46 36.85
C PRO A 457 7.41 -45.95 36.68
N CYS A 458 8.42 -46.47 37.40
CA CYS A 458 8.59 -47.93 37.50
C CYS A 458 9.41 -48.34 38.74
N LYS A 459 8.76 -48.29 39.91
CA LYS A 459 9.06 -49.20 41.02
C LYS A 459 7.76 -49.69 41.61
N SER A 460 7.33 -50.88 41.16
CA SER A 460 6.40 -51.73 41.88
C SER A 460 7.02 -52.17 43.22
N PRO A 461 6.27 -52.20 44.33
CA PRO A 461 6.75 -52.78 45.56
C PRO A 461 6.59 -54.31 45.49
N GLU A 462 7.70 -55.04 45.55
CA GLU A 462 7.67 -56.45 45.93
C GLU A 462 7.64 -56.54 47.46
N SER A 463 6.59 -57.23 47.94
CA SER A 463 6.41 -58.00 49.19
C SER A 463 7.42 -57.85 50.32
#